data_AF-A0A7N2L4U5-F1
#
_entry.id   AF-A0A7N2L4U5-F1
#
_cell.length_a   1.000
_cell.length_b   1.000
_cell.length_c   1.000
_cell.angle_alpha   90.00
_cell.angle_beta   90.00
_cell.angle_gamma   90.00
#
_symmetry.space_group_name_H-M   'P 1'
#
loop_
_entity.id
_entity.type
_entity.pdbx_description
1 polymer ?
#
loop_
_entity_poly.entity_id
_entity_poly.type
_entity_poly.pdbx_seq_one_letter_code
_entity_poly.pdbx_strand_id
1 'polypeptide(L)'
;MSRGSAPVPKGKKKGVSFTVDCAKPVEDKIMDVASLEKYLKYLTKKYLKKHNVRDWLRVISSNKDRNVYELRYFNIAENEGEEED
;
A
#
# COMPACT_ATOMS: atom_id res chain seq x y z
N MET A 1 -36.08 -20.06 -6.29
CA MET A 1 -35.81 -19.37 -5.02
C MET A 1 -34.52 -18.58 -5.17
N SER A 2 -34.64 -17.28 -5.47
CA SER A 2 -33.50 -16.36 -5.54
C SER A 2 -32.93 -16.11 -4.15
N ARG A 3 -31.64 -16.38 -3.94
CA ARG A 3 -30.88 -15.78 -2.85
C ARG A 3 -29.87 -14.84 -3.48
N GLY A 4 -30.25 -13.57 -3.59
CA GLY A 4 -29.32 -12.49 -3.88
C GLY A 4 -28.36 -12.33 -2.71
N SER A 5 -27.06 -12.36 -2.99
CA SER A 5 -26.03 -12.11 -1.98
C SER A 5 -25.96 -10.62 -1.69
N ALA A 6 -26.19 -10.22 -0.44
CA ALA A 6 -26.13 -8.84 0.01
C ALA A 6 -24.66 -8.34 0.05
N PRO A 7 -24.40 -7.04 -0.23
CA PRO A 7 -23.04 -6.49 -0.19
C PRO A 7 -22.57 -6.34 1.26
N VAL A 8 -21.50 -7.05 1.62
CA VAL A 8 -20.83 -6.92 2.92
C VAL A 8 -20.22 -5.51 3.06
N PRO A 9 -20.45 -4.78 4.17
CA PRO A 9 -19.93 -3.44 4.37
C PRO A 9 -18.41 -3.47 4.53
N LYS A 10 -17.68 -2.90 3.55
CA LYS A 10 -16.23 -2.72 3.59
C LYS A 10 -15.85 -1.70 4.67
N GLY A 11 -15.56 -2.20 5.88
CA GLY A 11 -14.96 -1.41 6.96
C GLY A 11 -13.72 -0.68 6.45
N LYS A 12 -13.69 0.64 6.67
CA LYS A 12 -12.63 1.54 6.17
C LYS A 12 -11.34 1.28 6.96
N LYS A 13 -10.56 0.29 6.52
CA LYS A 13 -9.24 -0.03 7.11
C LYS A 13 -8.35 1.20 7.02
N LYS A 14 -8.01 1.78 8.18
CA LYS A 14 -7.13 2.95 8.29
C LYS A 14 -5.72 2.51 7.85
N GLY A 15 -5.30 2.95 6.67
CA GLY A 15 -3.91 2.80 6.22
C GLY A 15 -3.01 3.78 6.96
N VAL A 16 -1.75 3.41 7.18
CA VAL A 16 -0.75 4.33 7.72
C VAL A 16 -0.12 5.08 6.57
N SER A 17 -0.33 6.39 6.51
CA SER A 17 0.22 7.27 5.46
C SER A 17 1.53 7.91 5.92
N PHE A 18 2.51 7.96 5.03
CA PHE A 18 3.78 8.63 5.18
C PHE A 18 3.93 9.64 4.04
N THR A 19 4.14 10.91 4.40
CA THR A 19 4.43 12.01 3.47
C THR A 19 5.92 12.27 3.46
N VAL A 20 6.52 12.23 2.29
CA VAL A 20 7.91 12.67 2.09
C VAL A 20 7.87 13.96 1.29
N ASP A 21 8.11 15.08 1.97
CA ASP A 21 8.13 16.38 1.30
C ASP A 21 9.47 16.58 0.58
N CYS A 22 9.40 16.66 -0.74
CA CYS A 22 10.55 16.85 -1.62
C CYS A 22 10.38 18.07 -2.52
N ALA A 23 9.53 19.05 -2.16
CA ALA A 23 9.27 20.23 -3.00
C ALA A 23 10.55 20.99 -3.37
N LYS A 24 11.35 21.37 -2.35
CA LYS A 24 12.58 22.14 -2.53
C LYS A 24 13.68 21.44 -3.36
N PRO A 25 14.08 20.19 -3.07
CA PRO A 25 15.13 19.53 -3.84
C PRO A 25 14.74 19.19 -5.29
N VAL A 26 13.45 19.15 -5.60
CA VAL A 26 12.93 18.97 -6.96
C VAL A 26 13.01 20.27 -7.76
N GLU A 27 12.68 21.40 -7.13
CA GLU A 27 12.82 22.73 -7.74
C GLU A 27 14.27 23.03 -8.14
N ASP A 28 15.22 22.61 -7.28
CA ASP A 28 16.66 22.77 -7.54
C ASP A 28 17.23 21.77 -8.57
N LYS A 29 16.39 20.89 -9.16
CA LYS A 29 16.80 19.79 -10.08
C LYS A 29 17.84 18.83 -9.51
N ILE A 30 18.03 18.82 -8.19
CA ILE A 30 18.98 17.93 -7.51
C ILE A 30 18.42 16.50 -7.44
N MET A 31 17.09 16.35 -7.38
CA MET A 31 16.41 15.07 -7.28
C MET A 31 15.33 14.87 -8.34
N ASP A 32 15.29 13.67 -8.92
CA ASP A 32 14.20 13.21 -9.76
C ASP A 32 13.14 12.45 -8.94
N VAL A 33 11.90 12.95 -8.94
CA VAL A 33 10.76 12.36 -8.23
C VAL A 33 10.48 10.93 -8.68
N ALA A 34 10.63 10.64 -9.98
CA ALA A 34 10.33 9.31 -10.52
C ALA A 34 11.34 8.26 -10.03
N SER A 35 12.61 8.65 -9.92
CA SER A 35 13.67 7.81 -9.35
C SER A 35 13.47 7.59 -7.84
N LEU A 36 13.11 8.64 -7.09
CA LEU A 36 12.81 8.55 -5.66
C LEU A 36 11.62 7.61 -5.39
N GLU A 37 10.57 7.69 -6.20
CA GLU A 37 9.37 6.86 -6.04
C GLU A 37 9.68 5.36 -6.18
N LYS A 38 10.47 5.00 -7.20
CA LYS A 38 10.95 3.62 -7.39
C LYS A 38 11.82 3.18 -6.23
N TYR A 39 12.71 4.05 -5.76
CA TYR A 39 13.64 3.76 -4.69
C TYR A 39 12.94 3.51 -3.35
N LEU A 40 12.01 4.38 -2.96
CA LEU A 40 11.20 4.23 -1.75
C LEU A 40 10.38 2.94 -1.78
N LYS A 41 9.65 2.69 -2.88
CA LYS A 41 8.91 1.43 -3.05
C LYS A 41 9.80 0.21 -2.90
N TYR A 42 11.01 0.24 -3.45
CA TYR A 42 11.97 -0.85 -3.34
C TYR A 42 12.43 -1.07 -1.90
N LEU A 43 12.88 -0.01 -1.20
CA LEU A 43 13.35 -0.10 0.17
C LEU A 43 12.27 -0.61 1.12
N THR A 44 11.04 -0.10 1.01
CA THR A 44 9.91 -0.57 1.82
C THR A 44 9.64 -2.05 1.55
N LYS A 45 9.57 -2.48 0.27
CA LYS A 45 9.37 -3.90 -0.07
C LYS A 45 10.51 -4.81 0.42
N LYS A 46 11.75 -4.32 0.39
CA LYS A 46 12.93 -5.02 0.90
C LYS A 46 12.85 -5.20 2.41
N TYR A 47 12.46 -4.15 3.13
CA TYR A 47 12.21 -4.20 4.57
C TYR A 47 11.10 -5.18 4.92
N LEU A 48 9.94 -5.10 4.22
CA LEU A 48 8.83 -6.02 4.44
C LEU A 48 9.23 -7.48 4.18
N LYS A 49 10.09 -7.75 3.17
CA LYS A 49 10.60 -9.12 2.92
C LYS A 49 11.52 -9.59 4.05
N LYS A 50 12.42 -8.73 4.52
CA LYS A 50 13.38 -9.04 5.59
C LYS A 50 12.66 -9.44 6.89
N HIS A 51 11.52 -8.81 7.17
CA HIS A 51 10.71 -9.07 8.36
C HIS A 51 9.54 -10.04 8.12
N ASN A 52 9.43 -10.65 6.93
CA ASN A 52 8.38 -11.59 6.55
C ASN A 52 6.94 -11.08 6.76
N VAL A 53 6.69 -9.78 6.55
CA VAL A 53 5.36 -9.14 6.72
C VAL A 53 4.68 -8.81 5.39
N ARG A 54 5.15 -9.41 4.28
CA ARG A 54 4.65 -9.13 2.92
C ARG A 54 3.24 -9.65 2.68
N ASP A 55 2.83 -10.67 3.41
CA ASP A 55 1.50 -11.27 3.27
C ASP A 55 0.42 -10.42 3.94
N TRP A 56 0.82 -9.57 4.88
CA TRP A 56 -0.09 -8.69 5.60
C TRP A 56 -0.06 -7.25 5.13
N LEU A 57 1.06 -6.75 4.59
CA LEU A 57 1.23 -5.32 4.27
C LEU A 57 1.58 -5.06 2.81
N ARG A 58 0.92 -4.06 2.23
CA ARG A 58 1.21 -3.50 0.90
C ARG A 58 1.53 -2.02 0.97
N VAL A 59 2.59 -1.62 0.26
CA VAL A 59 2.88 -0.21 -0.02
C VAL A 59 2.14 0.27 -1.28
N ILE A 60 1.50 1.42 -1.21
CA ILE A 60 0.76 2.07 -2.30
C ILE A 60 1.27 3.51 -2.40
N SER A 61 1.54 3.99 -3.62
CA SER A 61 1.78 5.42 -3.84
C SER A 61 0.44 6.09 -4.16
N SER A 62 0.17 7.25 -3.57
CA SER A 62 -1.03 8.00 -3.87
C SER A 62 -0.94 8.59 -5.27
N ASN A 63 -1.96 8.36 -6.11
CA ASN A 63 -2.02 8.94 -7.46
C ASN A 63 -2.23 10.46 -7.45
N LYS A 64 -2.81 11.01 -6.37
CA LYS A 64 -3.08 12.44 -6.26
C LYS A 64 -1.81 13.21 -5.88
N ASP A 65 -1.04 12.62 -4.97
CA ASP A 65 0.16 13.22 -4.40
C ASP A 65 1.32 12.22 -4.54
N ARG A 66 2.22 12.48 -5.50
CA ARG A 66 3.43 11.66 -5.76
C ARG A 66 4.39 11.59 -4.54
N ASN A 67 4.11 12.38 -3.52
CA ASN A 67 4.87 12.53 -2.29
C ASN A 67 4.26 11.75 -1.12
N VAL A 68 3.08 11.14 -1.32
CA VAL A 68 2.36 10.38 -0.28
C VAL A 68 2.45 8.89 -0.58
N TYR A 69 2.92 8.14 0.42
CA TYR A 69 3.00 6.68 0.40
C TYR A 69 2.17 6.10 1.54
N GLU A 70 1.35 5.11 1.25
CA GLU A 70 0.50 4.45 2.24
C GLU A 70 0.91 2.99 2.41
N LEU A 71 1.03 2.54 3.66
CA LEU A 71 1.02 1.12 4.01
C LEU A 71 -0.40 0.71 4.37
N ARG A 72 -0.93 -0.28 3.65
CA ARG A 72 -2.25 -0.87 3.89
C ARG A 72 -2.14 -2.35 4.20
N TYR A 73 -2.99 -2.82 5.08
CA TYR A 73 -3.15 -4.25 5.32
C TYR A 73 -3.85 -4.92 4.14
N PHE A 74 -3.41 -6.13 3.76
CA PHE A 74 -4.17 -7.01 2.90
C PHE A 74 -5.46 -7.46 3.60
N ASN A 75 -6.47 -7.83 2.81
CA ASN A 75 -7.75 -8.30 3.34
C ASN A 75 -7.61 -9.78 3.70
N ILE A 76 -7.18 -10.08 4.92
CA ILE A 76 -6.95 -11.47 5.39
C ILE A 76 -8.29 -12.25 5.53
N ALA A 77 -9.43 -11.55 5.58
CA ALA A 77 -10.76 -12.15 5.77
C ALA A 77 -11.33 -12.93 4.56
N GLU A 78 -10.55 -13.15 3.49
CA GLU A 78 -10.97 -13.98 2.34
C GLU A 78 -10.12 -15.26 2.18
N ASN A 79 -9.12 -15.53 3.05
CA ASN A 79 -8.28 -16.73 2.94
C ASN A 79 -8.66 -17.86 3.93
N GLU A 80 -9.73 -17.73 4.72
CA GLU A 80 -10.21 -18.79 5.62
C GLU A 80 -11.40 -19.58 5.04
N GLY A 81 -11.62 -19.54 3.73
CA GLY A 81 -12.78 -20.17 3.06
C GLY A 81 -12.47 -21.25 2.03
N GLU A 82 -11.18 -21.62 1.82
CA GLU A 82 -10.77 -22.61 0.80
C GLU A 82 -9.87 -23.72 1.38
N GLU A 83 -10.12 -24.15 2.62
CA GLU A 83 -9.62 -25.42 3.17
C GLU A 83 -10.78 -26.32 3.63
N GLU A 84 -11.71 -26.63 2.72
CA GLU A 84 -12.57 -27.83 2.80
C GLU A 84 -12.80 -28.36 1.38
N ASP A 85 -11.84 -29.13 0.87
CA ASP A 85 -12.02 -30.32 0.02
C ASP A 85 -10.69 -31.10 -0.08
#